data_AF-A0AAE1Z208-F1
#
_entry.id   AF-A0AAE1Z208-F1
#
_cell.length_a   1.000
_cell.length_b   1.000
_cell.length_c   1.000
_cell.angle_alpha   90.00
_cell.angle_beta   90.00
_cell.angle_gamma   90.00
#
_symmetry.space_group_name_H-M   'P 1'
#
loop_
_entity.id
_entity.type
_entity.pdbx_description
1 polymer ?
#
loop_
_entity_poly.entity_id
_entity_poly.type
_entity_poly.pdbx_seq_one_letter_code
_entity_poly.pdbx_strand_id
1 'polypeptide(L)'
;MAAAGGGAVKDVKSKAELEATVAEGAPVVLHFWASWCEASKHMDQVFSHLAIDFPLARFLRVEAEEQPEISEAYSVSAVPYFVLFKDGKAVDKLEGADPSSLANKVAKVAGSISTGEPAAPASLGMAAGPTVLETVKALAKENGASQTAIQLPSGIGDELKKRLQQLVNSHPIMVFMKGSPESPKCGFSQKVVDILKKEKVKFGSFDILTDNEVREGLKKFANWPTFPQLYCKGELLGGCDIAIAMHENGELREIFRDHGIDVSDSNEGKLSEPDGGKGGIVEPSGLSAALSDRLRSLTNSSPVMLFMKGRPDEPRCGFSRKVVDILRQEKVKFESFDILTDDEVRQGLKVYSNWSSYPQLYIRGELIGGSDIVLEMQKSGELNKLLAEKGIPFGESLEDRLKRLVNSSAVMLFMKGTPDAPRCGFSSKVVNALKEEGLEFGSFDILTDEEVRQGLKTFSNWPTFPQLYYKGELIGGCDIVLELHNNGELKGTLSE
;
A
#
# COMPACT_ATOMS: atom_id res chain seq x y z
N MET A 1 18.89 43.98 -9.85
CA MET A 1 18.15 43.37 -10.98
C MET A 1 16.95 42.64 -10.40
N ALA A 2 15.77 42.88 -10.95
CA ALA A 2 14.47 42.68 -10.30
C ALA A 2 14.16 41.21 -9.94
N ALA A 3 13.73 40.98 -8.70
CA ALA A 3 13.13 39.72 -8.26
C ALA A 3 11.71 39.63 -8.83
N ALA A 4 11.50 38.73 -9.79
CA ALA A 4 10.20 38.49 -10.41
C ALA A 4 9.49 37.30 -9.73
N GLY A 5 8.36 37.61 -9.08
CA GLY A 5 7.15 36.77 -8.94
C GLY A 5 7.30 35.35 -8.39
N GLY A 6 7.38 35.19 -7.07
CA GLY A 6 7.41 33.87 -6.42
C GLY A 6 6.04 33.22 -6.16
N GLY A 7 4.92 33.89 -6.43
CA GLY A 7 3.57 33.39 -6.08
C GLY A 7 2.73 32.83 -7.23
N ALA A 8 3.29 32.64 -8.43
CA ALA A 8 2.54 32.27 -9.63
C ALA A 8 3.12 31.04 -10.32
N VAL A 9 2.23 30.18 -10.83
CA VAL A 9 2.61 29.04 -11.68
C VAL A 9 3.00 29.56 -13.06
N LYS A 10 4.14 29.10 -13.58
CA LYS A 10 4.66 29.53 -14.89
C LYS A 10 4.80 28.35 -15.85
N ASP A 11 4.24 28.49 -17.05
CA ASP A 11 4.50 27.57 -18.17
C ASP A 11 5.92 27.74 -18.72
N VAL A 12 6.60 26.60 -18.86
CA VAL A 12 7.93 26.49 -19.43
C VAL A 12 7.82 26.09 -20.89
N LYS A 13 8.44 26.88 -21.78
CA LYS A 13 8.32 26.69 -23.24
C LYS A 13 9.56 26.13 -23.91
N SER A 14 10.64 25.96 -23.15
CA SER A 14 11.89 25.39 -23.65
C SER A 14 12.74 24.80 -22.54
N LYS A 15 13.59 23.84 -22.89
CA LYS A 15 14.54 23.22 -21.97
C LYS A 15 15.56 24.21 -21.40
N ALA A 16 16.07 25.13 -22.23
CA ALA A 16 17.01 26.14 -21.80
C ALA A 16 16.43 27.07 -20.70
N GLU A 17 15.14 27.41 -20.81
CA GLU A 17 14.44 28.18 -19.79
C GLU A 17 14.31 27.42 -18.47
N LEU A 18 14.01 26.11 -18.54
CA LEU A 18 13.93 25.25 -17.36
C LEU A 18 15.28 25.14 -16.66
N GLU A 19 16.33 24.83 -17.42
CA GLU A 19 17.70 24.67 -16.91
C GLU A 19 18.20 25.97 -16.27
N ALA A 20 17.95 27.12 -16.90
CA ALA A 20 18.30 28.42 -16.32
C ALA A 20 17.57 28.66 -14.98
N THR A 21 16.27 28.38 -14.93
CA THR A 21 15.46 28.60 -13.72
C THR A 21 15.88 27.70 -12.56
N VAL A 22 16.25 26.45 -12.85
CA VAL A 22 16.75 25.47 -11.86
C VAL A 22 18.16 25.85 -11.39
N ALA A 23 19.03 26.34 -12.29
CA ALA A 23 20.41 26.70 -11.97
C ALA A 23 20.55 27.89 -10.99
N GLU A 24 19.50 28.70 -10.84
CA GLU A 24 19.46 29.80 -9.87
C GLU A 24 19.43 29.34 -8.41
N GLY A 25 19.21 28.05 -8.14
CA GLY A 25 19.37 27.45 -6.81
C GLY A 25 18.17 27.58 -5.86
N ALA A 26 17.17 28.42 -6.18
CA ALA A 26 15.91 28.46 -5.43
C ALA A 26 15.15 27.12 -5.55
N PRO A 27 14.31 26.75 -4.57
CA PRO A 27 13.45 25.58 -4.69
C PRO A 27 12.55 25.66 -5.93
N VAL A 28 12.50 24.61 -6.73
CA VAL A 28 11.63 24.52 -7.92
C VAL A 28 10.73 23.31 -7.81
N VAL A 29 9.45 23.48 -8.08
CA VAL A 29 8.47 22.40 -8.21
C VAL A 29 8.01 22.40 -9.66
N LEU A 30 8.23 21.31 -10.37
CA LEU A 30 7.94 21.17 -11.79
C LEU A 30 6.78 20.18 -11.99
N HIS A 31 5.69 20.61 -12.62
CA HIS A 31 4.52 19.79 -12.95
C HIS A 31 4.44 19.50 -14.45
N PHE A 32 4.63 18.25 -14.82
CA PHE A 32 4.34 17.75 -16.16
C PHE A 32 2.86 17.40 -16.28
N TRP A 33 2.19 18.03 -17.23
CA TRP A 33 0.74 17.94 -17.42
C TRP A 33 0.39 17.70 -18.89
N ALA A 34 -0.87 17.34 -19.15
CA ALA A 34 -1.44 17.35 -20.50
C ALA A 34 -2.90 17.80 -20.46
N SER A 35 -3.33 18.51 -21.50
CA SER A 35 -4.68 19.10 -21.59
C SER A 35 -5.82 18.07 -21.59
N TRP A 36 -5.55 16.84 -22.06
CA TRP A 36 -6.49 15.72 -22.05
C TRP A 36 -6.55 14.95 -20.72
N CYS A 37 -5.66 15.25 -19.76
CA CYS A 37 -5.57 14.52 -18.49
C CYS A 37 -6.38 15.23 -17.39
N GLU A 38 -7.55 14.68 -17.04
CA GLU A 38 -8.39 15.21 -15.95
C GLU A 38 -7.68 15.21 -14.60
N ALA A 39 -6.85 14.20 -14.34
CA ALA A 39 -6.03 14.14 -13.13
C ALA A 39 -5.03 15.32 -13.08
N SER A 40 -4.45 15.73 -14.22
CA SER A 40 -3.62 16.93 -14.31
C SER A 40 -4.40 18.22 -14.03
N LYS A 41 -5.64 18.34 -14.54
CA LYS A 41 -6.49 19.52 -14.27
C LYS A 41 -6.84 19.66 -12.79
N HIS A 42 -7.12 18.54 -12.11
CA HIS A 42 -7.32 18.55 -10.66
C HIS A 42 -6.03 18.96 -9.94
N MET A 43 -4.90 18.38 -10.32
CA MET A 43 -3.62 18.74 -9.72
C MET A 43 -3.21 20.18 -10.00
N ASP A 44 -3.64 20.80 -11.11
CA ASP A 44 -3.36 22.21 -11.39
C ASP A 44 -3.97 23.16 -10.36
N GLN A 45 -5.13 22.82 -9.79
CA GLN A 45 -5.76 23.61 -8.72
C GLN A 45 -4.92 23.54 -7.44
N VAL A 46 -4.51 22.33 -7.05
CA VAL A 46 -3.64 22.08 -5.91
C VAL A 46 -2.29 22.78 -6.10
N PHE A 47 -1.71 22.67 -7.30
CA PHE A 47 -0.42 23.25 -7.66
C PHE A 47 -0.45 24.78 -7.60
N SER A 48 -1.56 25.38 -8.02
CA SER A 48 -1.76 26.84 -7.96
C SER A 48 -1.89 27.34 -6.52
N HIS A 49 -2.58 26.60 -5.64
CA HIS A 49 -2.66 26.94 -4.21
C HIS A 49 -1.30 26.82 -3.52
N LEU A 50 -0.56 25.74 -3.80
CA LEU A 50 0.80 25.58 -3.27
C LEU A 50 1.75 26.69 -3.73
N ALA A 51 1.59 27.21 -4.95
CA ALA A 51 2.37 28.35 -5.42
C ALA A 51 2.13 29.63 -4.61
N ILE A 52 0.91 29.82 -4.09
CA ILE A 52 0.58 30.95 -3.20
C ILE A 52 1.18 30.73 -1.82
N ASP A 53 1.06 29.52 -1.27
CA ASP A 53 1.51 29.18 0.09
C ASP A 53 3.04 29.14 0.24
N PHE A 54 3.76 28.89 -0.85
CA PHE A 54 5.22 28.78 -0.87
C PHE A 54 5.86 29.80 -1.82
N PRO A 55 5.79 31.11 -1.53
CA PRO A 55 6.23 32.17 -2.44
C PRO A 55 7.76 32.23 -2.64
N LEU A 56 8.53 31.46 -1.87
CA LEU A 56 9.98 31.33 -2.02
C LEU A 56 10.37 30.19 -2.98
N ALA A 57 9.43 29.34 -3.36
CA ALA A 57 9.62 28.28 -4.35
C ALA A 57 9.05 28.69 -5.70
N ARG A 58 9.64 28.19 -6.78
CA ARG A 58 9.16 28.43 -8.15
C ARG A 58 8.30 27.27 -8.61
N PHE A 59 7.07 27.56 -8.99
CA PHE A 59 6.15 26.57 -9.52
C PHE A 59 6.13 26.67 -11.03
N LEU A 60 6.64 25.63 -11.68
CA LEU A 60 6.76 25.53 -13.12
C LEU A 60 5.85 24.42 -13.63
N ARG A 61 5.26 24.62 -14.80
CA ARG A 61 4.52 23.57 -15.50
C ARG A 61 5.05 23.38 -16.92
N VAL A 62 5.03 22.14 -17.37
CA VAL A 62 5.47 21.72 -18.70
C VAL A 62 4.35 20.88 -19.28
N GLU A 63 3.81 21.29 -20.42
CA GLU A 63 2.95 20.40 -21.18
C GLU A 63 3.81 19.29 -21.79
N ALA A 64 3.61 18.07 -21.32
CA ALA A 64 4.51 16.96 -21.59
C ALA A 64 4.60 16.59 -23.08
N GLU A 65 3.52 16.84 -23.83
CA GLU A 65 3.41 16.53 -25.26
C GLU A 65 3.97 17.65 -26.15
N GLU A 66 3.83 18.91 -25.74
CA GLU A 66 4.43 20.04 -26.47
C GLU A 66 5.94 20.16 -26.25
N GLN A 67 6.45 19.62 -25.14
CA GLN A 67 7.86 19.69 -24.75
C GLN A 67 8.51 18.31 -24.60
N PRO A 68 8.57 17.49 -25.66
CA PRO A 68 9.03 16.10 -25.58
C PRO A 68 10.50 15.98 -25.14
N GLU A 69 11.36 16.94 -25.51
CA GLU A 69 12.76 16.97 -25.09
C GLU A 69 12.90 17.12 -23.56
N ILE A 70 12.03 17.93 -22.95
CA ILE A 70 12.01 18.11 -21.48
C ILE A 70 11.46 16.84 -20.83
N SER A 71 10.34 16.31 -21.34
CA SER A 71 9.72 15.08 -20.85
C SER A 71 10.69 13.90 -20.87
N GLU A 72 11.47 13.75 -21.94
CA GLU A 72 12.50 12.71 -22.06
C GLU A 72 13.62 12.89 -21.03
N ALA A 73 14.12 14.11 -20.86
CA ALA A 73 15.19 14.42 -19.90
C ALA A 73 14.82 14.03 -18.45
N TYR A 74 13.53 14.08 -18.10
CA TYR A 74 13.04 13.69 -16.77
C TYR A 74 12.40 12.31 -16.70
N SER A 75 12.44 11.55 -17.81
CA SER A 75 11.85 10.21 -17.98
C SER A 75 10.36 10.18 -17.66
N VAL A 76 9.63 11.22 -18.10
CA VAL A 76 8.18 11.34 -17.88
C VAL A 76 7.45 10.33 -18.77
N SER A 77 6.79 9.35 -18.16
CA SER A 77 6.04 8.30 -18.85
C SER A 77 4.53 8.37 -18.65
N ALA A 78 4.07 9.20 -17.72
CA ALA A 78 2.67 9.45 -17.40
C ALA A 78 2.53 10.86 -16.81
N VAL A 79 1.36 11.47 -16.95
CA VAL A 79 0.99 12.75 -16.33
C VAL A 79 -0.29 12.58 -15.48
N PRO A 80 -0.47 13.31 -14.37
CA PRO A 80 0.45 14.31 -13.83
C PRO A 80 1.71 13.70 -13.22
N TYR A 81 2.84 14.36 -13.41
CA TYR A 81 4.13 13.95 -12.86
C TYR A 81 4.89 15.16 -12.35
N PHE A 82 5.55 15.02 -11.21
CA PHE A 82 6.19 16.13 -10.53
C PHE A 82 7.66 15.84 -10.27
N VAL A 83 8.49 16.87 -10.42
CA VAL A 83 9.90 16.85 -10.05
C VAL A 83 10.18 18.02 -9.13
N LEU A 84 10.79 17.76 -7.99
CA LEU A 84 11.16 18.77 -7.01
C LEU A 84 12.67 18.98 -7.03
N PHE A 85 13.08 20.23 -7.06
CA PHE A 85 14.48 20.64 -7.07
C PHE A 85 14.82 21.46 -5.86
N LYS A 86 16.03 21.24 -5.33
CA LYS A 86 16.66 22.05 -4.30
C LYS A 86 18.12 22.24 -4.65
N ASP A 87 18.63 23.47 -4.54
CA ASP A 87 20.02 23.81 -4.86
C ASP A 87 20.44 23.35 -6.27
N GLY A 88 19.52 23.48 -7.25
CA GLY A 88 19.74 23.10 -8.65
C GLY A 88 19.73 21.59 -8.94
N LYS A 89 19.40 20.74 -7.97
CA LYS A 89 19.36 19.27 -8.13
C LYS A 89 17.96 18.73 -7.92
N ALA A 90 17.56 17.74 -8.74
CA ALA A 90 16.34 16.98 -8.49
C ALA A 90 16.49 16.15 -7.22
N VAL A 91 15.66 16.43 -6.22
CA VAL A 91 15.71 15.81 -4.88
C VAL A 91 14.55 14.86 -4.61
N ASP A 92 13.44 15.02 -5.31
CA ASP A 92 12.27 14.14 -5.16
C ASP A 92 11.40 14.15 -6.43
N LYS A 93 10.55 13.13 -6.56
CA LYS A 93 9.60 12.93 -7.65
C LYS A 93 8.26 12.43 -7.12
N LEU A 94 7.21 12.67 -7.89
CA LEU A 94 5.88 12.12 -7.65
C LEU A 94 5.22 11.78 -8.99
N GLU A 95 4.72 10.56 -9.12
CA GLU A 95 3.96 10.11 -10.28
C GLU A 95 2.49 9.96 -9.88
N GLY A 96 1.58 10.50 -10.70
CA GLY A 96 0.15 10.45 -10.46
C GLY A 96 -0.40 11.62 -9.64
N ALA A 97 -1.73 11.64 -9.53
CA ALA A 97 -2.46 12.68 -8.81
C ALA A 97 -2.61 12.33 -7.33
N ASP A 98 -1.68 12.83 -6.52
CA ASP A 98 -1.71 12.71 -5.06
C ASP A 98 -1.49 14.09 -4.42
N PRO A 99 -2.57 14.83 -4.09
CA PRO A 99 -2.49 16.16 -3.49
C PRO A 99 -1.74 16.20 -2.16
N SER A 100 -1.95 15.21 -1.30
CA SER A 100 -1.36 15.17 0.05
C SER A 100 0.14 14.88 -0.01
N SER A 101 0.55 13.92 -0.82
CA SER A 101 1.97 13.61 -1.04
C SER A 101 2.69 14.79 -1.70
N LEU A 102 2.07 15.44 -2.68
CA LEU A 102 2.63 16.63 -3.32
C LEU A 102 2.85 17.76 -2.30
N ALA A 103 1.83 18.10 -1.49
CA ALA A 103 1.94 19.15 -0.48
C ALA A 103 3.05 18.87 0.54
N ASN A 104 3.16 17.63 1.02
CA ASN A 104 4.20 17.21 1.95
C ASN A 104 5.62 17.32 1.34
N LYS A 105 5.77 16.91 0.07
CA LYS A 105 7.05 16.99 -0.65
C LYS A 105 7.45 18.45 -0.90
N VAL A 106 6.50 19.30 -1.29
CA VAL A 106 6.72 20.74 -1.48
C VAL A 106 7.17 21.38 -0.18
N ALA A 107 6.48 21.14 0.95
CA ALA A 107 6.86 21.68 2.25
C ALA A 107 8.29 21.27 2.67
N LYS A 108 8.70 20.03 2.37
CA LYS A 108 10.06 19.52 2.65
C LYS A 108 11.15 20.23 1.83
N VAL A 109 10.83 20.63 0.59
CA VAL A 109 11.79 21.22 -0.35
C VAL A 109 11.84 22.74 -0.24
N ALA A 110 10.68 23.38 -0.13
CA ALA A 110 10.52 24.83 -0.03
C ALA A 110 10.72 25.38 1.39
N GLY A 111 10.68 24.52 2.43
CA GLY A 111 10.78 24.92 3.83
C GLY A 111 9.42 25.23 4.47
N SER A 112 9.43 25.67 5.73
CA SER A 112 8.21 26.01 6.47
C SER A 112 7.49 27.22 5.87
N ILE A 113 6.16 27.21 5.92
CA ILE A 113 5.27 28.31 5.51
C ILE A 113 5.76 29.63 6.13
N SER A 114 6.06 30.63 5.31
CA SER A 114 6.35 31.98 5.82
C SER A 114 5.05 32.65 6.27
N THR A 115 4.78 32.61 7.58
CA THR A 115 3.79 33.52 8.19
C THR A 115 4.47 34.85 8.53
N GLY A 116 4.25 35.88 7.71
CA GLY A 116 4.59 37.28 7.99
C GLY A 116 4.62 38.09 6.69
N GLU A 117 4.04 39.29 6.53
CA GLU A 117 3.33 40.26 7.38
C GLU A 117 2.23 40.94 6.52
N PRO A 118 1.21 41.59 7.12
CA PRO A 118 0.01 42.03 6.42
C PRO A 118 0.22 43.35 5.68
N ALA A 119 0.07 43.34 4.35
CA ALA A 119 -0.22 44.56 3.61
C ALA A 119 -1.72 44.86 3.72
N ALA A 120 -2.08 45.84 4.54
CA ALA A 120 -3.44 46.34 4.73
C ALA A 120 -3.87 47.33 3.60
N PRO A 121 -5.10 47.86 3.56
CA PRO A 121 -6.23 47.28 2.82
C PRO A 121 -6.94 48.28 1.88
N ALA A 122 -7.46 47.82 0.75
CA ALA A 122 -8.49 48.50 -0.07
C ALA A 122 -8.81 47.57 -1.26
N SER A 123 -10.01 47.10 -1.57
CA SER A 123 -11.36 47.46 -1.16
C SER A 123 -12.29 46.27 -1.47
N LEU A 124 -13.38 46.17 -0.70
CA LEU A 124 -14.62 45.44 -0.99
C LEU A 124 -14.63 43.91 -0.81
N GLY A 125 -14.74 43.51 0.46
CA GLY A 125 -15.80 42.63 0.99
C GLY A 125 -16.15 41.34 0.26
N MET A 126 -15.72 40.21 0.84
CA MET A 126 -16.52 39.04 1.25
C MET A 126 -15.55 37.96 1.79
N ALA A 127 -15.83 37.45 2.99
CA ALA A 127 -15.28 36.29 3.73
C ALA A 127 -13.91 35.68 3.33
N ALA A 128 -12.97 35.64 4.29
CA ALA A 128 -11.83 34.73 4.25
C ALA A 128 -12.32 33.27 4.10
N GLY A 129 -11.95 32.63 3.00
CA GLY A 129 -12.31 31.24 2.71
C GLY A 129 -11.55 30.25 3.63
N PRO A 130 -12.11 29.05 3.84
CA PRO A 130 -11.50 28.03 4.70
C PRO A 130 -10.16 27.52 4.14
N THR A 131 -9.26 27.11 5.05
CA THR A 131 -7.96 26.52 4.69
C THR A 131 -8.12 25.19 3.95
N VAL A 132 -7.12 24.77 3.15
CA VAL A 132 -7.16 23.54 2.33
C VAL A 132 -7.57 22.30 3.15
N LEU A 133 -7.22 22.21 4.43
CA LEU A 133 -7.59 21.11 5.31
C LEU A 133 -9.09 21.10 5.67
N GLU A 134 -9.72 22.27 5.71
CA GLU A 134 -11.15 22.44 5.97
C GLU A 134 -11.98 22.18 4.70
N THR A 135 -11.48 22.59 3.52
CA THR A 135 -12.10 22.27 2.21
C THR A 135 -12.08 20.75 1.93
N VAL A 136 -10.99 20.06 2.28
CA VAL A 136 -10.88 18.59 2.16
C VAL A 136 -11.82 17.87 3.13
N LYS A 137 -12.03 18.40 4.34
CA LYS A 137 -13.01 17.85 5.30
C LYS A 137 -14.46 18.13 4.91
N ALA A 138 -14.74 19.24 4.22
CA ALA A 138 -16.08 19.57 3.73
C ALA A 138 -16.49 18.65 2.56
N LEU A 139 -15.60 18.43 1.59
CA LEU A 139 -15.84 17.53 0.46
C LEU A 139 -16.00 16.05 0.87
N ALA A 140 -15.39 15.64 1.99
CA ALA A 140 -15.56 14.29 2.55
C ALA A 140 -16.92 14.08 3.23
N LYS A 141 -17.62 15.14 3.66
CA LYS A 141 -18.94 15.05 4.32
C LYS A 141 -20.13 14.98 3.36
N GLU A 142 -19.99 15.47 2.13
CA GLU A 142 -21.11 15.51 1.16
C GLU A 142 -21.36 14.19 0.42
N ASN A 143 -20.42 13.22 0.46
CA ASN A 143 -20.62 11.88 -0.14
C ASN A 143 -21.51 10.95 0.71
N GLY A 144 -22.11 11.43 1.80
CA GLY A 144 -22.88 10.64 2.75
C GLY A 144 -24.40 10.59 2.55
N ALA A 145 -24.98 11.29 1.56
CA ALA A 145 -26.42 11.25 1.37
C ALA A 145 -26.90 11.50 -0.07
N SER A 146 -27.74 10.56 -0.52
CA SER A 146 -28.75 10.66 -1.56
C SER A 146 -28.38 10.18 -2.97
N GLN A 147 -29.16 9.19 -3.39
CA GLN A 147 -29.16 8.51 -4.68
C GLN A 147 -29.68 9.44 -5.79
N THR A 148 -28.89 9.68 -6.84
CA THR A 148 -29.42 9.80 -8.21
C THR A 148 -28.31 9.55 -9.23
N ALA A 149 -28.59 8.68 -10.20
CA ALA A 149 -27.64 8.21 -11.21
C ALA A 149 -27.23 9.31 -12.21
N ILE A 150 -25.91 9.54 -12.34
CA ILE A 150 -25.28 10.12 -13.54
C ILE A 150 -23.99 9.33 -13.78
N GLN A 151 -23.88 8.66 -14.93
CA GLN A 151 -22.73 7.87 -15.34
C GLN A 151 -21.50 8.76 -15.62
N LEU A 152 -20.37 8.49 -14.96
CA LEU A 152 -19.03 8.93 -15.34
C LEU A 152 -18.28 7.75 -15.99
N PRO A 153 -17.49 7.92 -17.08
CA PRO A 153 -16.57 6.90 -17.54
C PRO A 153 -15.17 7.16 -16.97
N SER A 154 -14.83 6.45 -15.90
CA SER A 154 -13.48 6.30 -15.34
C SER A 154 -12.85 4.93 -15.67
N GLY A 155 -13.25 4.32 -16.78
CA GLY A 155 -12.79 2.99 -17.21
C GLY A 155 -12.02 3.01 -18.53
N ILE A 156 -11.17 2.00 -18.74
CA ILE A 156 -10.75 1.58 -20.09
C ILE A 156 -12.04 1.41 -20.90
N GLY A 157 -12.16 2.09 -22.05
CA GLY A 157 -13.36 1.97 -22.88
C GLY A 157 -13.66 0.50 -23.20
N ASP A 158 -14.93 0.10 -23.15
CA ASP A 158 -15.33 -1.32 -23.26
C ASP A 158 -14.78 -2.01 -24.51
N GLU A 159 -14.63 -1.26 -25.61
CA GLU A 159 -14.01 -1.74 -26.85
C GLU A 159 -12.51 -2.00 -26.70
N LEU A 160 -11.77 -1.06 -26.09
CA LEU A 160 -10.34 -1.25 -25.81
C LEU A 160 -10.12 -2.41 -24.83
N LYS A 161 -10.95 -2.51 -23.77
CA LYS A 161 -10.87 -3.63 -22.83
C LYS A 161 -11.07 -4.98 -23.52
N LYS A 162 -12.04 -5.09 -24.44
CA LYS A 162 -12.24 -6.29 -25.28
C LYS A 162 -11.02 -6.56 -26.17
N ARG A 163 -10.46 -5.54 -26.81
CA ARG A 163 -9.26 -5.67 -27.65
C ARG A 163 -8.05 -6.16 -26.85
N LEU A 164 -7.79 -5.58 -25.68
CA LEU A 164 -6.70 -6.01 -24.80
C LEU A 164 -6.89 -7.46 -24.36
N GLN A 165 -8.11 -7.82 -23.94
CA GLN A 165 -8.42 -9.20 -23.56
C GLN A 165 -8.18 -10.19 -24.72
N GLN A 166 -8.57 -9.82 -25.94
CA GLN A 166 -8.31 -10.63 -27.14
C GLN A 166 -6.82 -10.78 -27.43
N LEU A 167 -6.03 -9.70 -27.31
CA LEU A 167 -4.59 -9.73 -27.52
C LEU A 167 -3.89 -10.62 -26.48
N VAL A 168 -4.24 -10.45 -25.20
CA VAL A 168 -3.68 -11.24 -24.10
C VAL A 168 -4.03 -12.73 -24.26
N ASN A 169 -5.24 -13.04 -24.74
CA ASN A 169 -5.70 -14.42 -24.97
C ASN A 169 -5.31 -14.99 -26.33
N SER A 170 -4.62 -14.23 -27.19
CA SER A 170 -4.31 -14.65 -28.56
C SER A 170 -3.42 -15.89 -28.61
N HIS A 171 -2.56 -16.06 -27.60
CA HIS A 171 -1.65 -17.19 -27.48
C HIS A 171 -1.61 -17.69 -26.03
N PRO A 172 -1.43 -19.01 -25.79
CA PRO A 172 -1.29 -19.56 -24.45
C PRO A 172 -0.15 -18.91 -23.65
N ILE A 173 0.97 -18.61 -24.28
CA ILE A 173 1.99 -17.70 -23.73
C ILE A 173 2.02 -16.47 -24.62
N MET A 174 1.84 -15.29 -24.02
CA MET A 174 1.85 -14.02 -24.73
C MET A 174 2.79 -13.05 -24.05
N VAL A 175 3.73 -12.46 -24.80
CA VAL A 175 4.64 -11.43 -24.26
C VAL A 175 4.40 -10.08 -24.95
N PHE A 176 4.11 -9.06 -24.14
CA PHE A 176 4.06 -7.68 -24.61
C PHE A 176 5.43 -7.05 -24.34
N MET A 177 6.15 -6.71 -25.40
CA MET A 177 7.57 -6.37 -25.34
C MET A 177 7.91 -5.19 -26.25
N LYS A 178 9.11 -4.62 -26.06
CA LYS A 178 9.62 -3.55 -26.93
C LYS A 178 10.40 -4.19 -28.08
N GLY A 179 9.89 -4.08 -29.31
CA GLY A 179 10.40 -4.78 -30.49
C GLY A 179 9.78 -6.17 -30.67
N SER A 180 10.43 -7.04 -31.44
CA SER A 180 9.98 -8.42 -31.69
C SER A 180 10.93 -9.46 -31.10
N PRO A 181 10.57 -10.76 -31.04
CA PRO A 181 11.46 -11.82 -30.58
C PRO A 181 12.73 -12.02 -31.43
N GLU A 182 12.72 -11.58 -32.68
CA GLU A 182 13.84 -11.61 -33.63
C GLU A 182 14.65 -10.31 -33.57
N SER A 183 14.00 -9.19 -33.24
CA SER A 183 14.61 -7.85 -33.16
C SER A 183 14.13 -7.08 -31.91
N PRO A 184 14.52 -7.51 -30.70
CA PRO A 184 14.12 -6.83 -29.48
C PRO A 184 14.86 -5.50 -29.34
N LYS A 185 14.12 -4.46 -28.94
CA LYS A 185 14.61 -3.08 -28.81
C LYS A 185 14.94 -2.69 -27.37
N CYS A 186 14.94 -3.67 -26.46
CA CYS A 186 15.21 -3.48 -25.04
C CYS A 186 15.83 -4.74 -24.43
N GLY A 187 16.89 -4.58 -23.62
CA GLY A 187 17.58 -5.72 -22.98
C GLY A 187 16.69 -6.53 -22.03
N PHE A 188 15.72 -5.91 -21.36
CA PHE A 188 14.73 -6.65 -20.54
C PHE A 188 13.80 -7.50 -21.40
N SER A 189 13.35 -6.96 -22.54
CA SER A 189 12.55 -7.70 -23.51
C SER A 189 13.32 -8.87 -24.11
N GLN A 190 14.61 -8.70 -24.42
CA GLN A 190 15.48 -9.79 -24.86
C GLN A 190 15.59 -10.90 -23.81
N LYS A 191 15.81 -10.56 -22.53
CA LYS A 191 15.92 -11.56 -21.45
C LYS A 191 14.68 -12.45 -21.32
N VAL A 192 13.47 -11.86 -21.38
CA VAL A 192 12.22 -12.65 -21.33
C VAL A 192 12.10 -13.57 -22.55
N VAL A 193 12.45 -13.09 -23.75
CA VAL A 193 12.47 -13.91 -24.96
C VAL A 193 13.45 -15.07 -24.84
N ASP A 194 14.64 -14.84 -24.30
CA ASP A 194 15.67 -15.87 -24.12
C ASP A 194 15.20 -16.95 -23.14
N ILE A 195 14.54 -16.56 -22.05
CA ILE A 195 13.93 -17.48 -21.09
C ILE A 195 12.88 -18.37 -21.77
N LEU A 196 11.93 -17.78 -22.51
CA LEU A 196 10.89 -18.56 -23.20
C LEU A 196 11.47 -19.51 -24.25
N LYS A 197 12.54 -19.10 -24.95
CA LYS A 197 13.29 -19.97 -25.88
C LYS A 197 13.99 -21.11 -25.15
N LYS A 198 14.59 -20.86 -23.98
CA LYS A 198 15.23 -21.90 -23.14
C LYS A 198 14.22 -22.91 -22.60
N GLU A 199 13.03 -22.44 -22.20
CA GLU A 199 11.91 -23.30 -21.79
C GLU A 199 11.29 -24.05 -22.97
N LYS A 200 11.73 -23.79 -24.20
CA LYS A 200 11.25 -24.45 -25.44
C LYS A 200 9.73 -24.37 -25.61
N VAL A 201 9.11 -23.30 -25.11
CA VAL A 201 7.68 -23.06 -25.26
C VAL A 201 7.39 -22.23 -26.50
N LYS A 202 6.26 -22.50 -27.15
CA LYS A 202 5.72 -21.61 -28.19
C LYS A 202 5.03 -20.43 -27.53
N PHE A 203 5.34 -19.22 -27.97
CA PHE A 203 4.75 -17.99 -27.46
C PHE A 203 4.41 -17.02 -28.59
N GLY A 204 3.35 -16.25 -28.39
CA GLY A 204 3.07 -15.06 -29.18
C GLY A 204 3.75 -13.83 -28.59
N SER A 205 3.96 -12.81 -29.40
CA SER A 205 4.53 -11.53 -28.98
C SER A 205 3.79 -10.36 -29.60
N PHE A 206 3.73 -9.24 -28.88
CA PHE A 206 3.22 -7.97 -29.38
C PHE A 206 4.22 -6.86 -29.11
N ASP A 207 4.58 -6.10 -30.15
CA ASP A 207 5.46 -4.93 -30.02
C ASP A 207 4.65 -3.74 -29.49
N ILE A 208 4.83 -3.38 -28.23
CA ILE A 208 4.09 -2.26 -27.64
C ILE A 208 4.53 -0.90 -28.17
N LEU A 209 5.61 -0.84 -28.97
CA LEU A 209 6.05 0.40 -29.59
C LEU A 209 5.25 0.74 -30.85
N THR A 210 4.52 -0.23 -31.42
CA THR A 210 3.73 -0.01 -32.65
C THR A 210 2.31 0.48 -32.36
N ASP A 211 1.84 0.35 -31.11
CA ASP A 211 0.46 0.66 -30.73
C ASP A 211 0.41 1.27 -29.33
N ASN A 212 0.30 2.59 -29.29
CA ASN A 212 0.28 3.34 -28.03
C ASN A 212 -1.02 3.13 -27.23
N GLU A 213 -2.13 2.88 -27.92
CA GLU A 213 -3.42 2.63 -27.27
C GLU A 213 -3.38 1.29 -26.52
N VAL A 214 -2.83 0.25 -27.15
CA VAL A 214 -2.57 -1.04 -26.50
C VAL A 214 -1.54 -0.87 -25.39
N ARG A 215 -0.44 -0.14 -25.61
CA ARG A 215 0.61 0.08 -24.61
C ARG A 215 0.08 0.70 -23.33
N GLU A 216 -0.64 1.81 -23.42
CA GLU A 216 -1.17 2.51 -22.25
C GLU A 216 -2.39 1.78 -21.66
N GLY A 217 -3.21 1.18 -22.53
CA GLY A 217 -4.32 0.33 -22.12
C GLY A 217 -3.87 -0.87 -21.29
N LEU A 218 -2.80 -1.57 -21.71
CA LEU A 218 -2.33 -2.77 -21.04
C LEU A 218 -1.77 -2.48 -19.64
N LYS A 219 -1.09 -1.34 -19.43
CA LYS A 219 -0.61 -0.94 -18.09
C LYS A 219 -1.77 -0.82 -17.10
N LYS A 220 -2.87 -0.19 -17.53
CA LYS A 220 -4.08 -0.04 -16.73
C LYS A 220 -4.84 -1.36 -16.57
N PHE A 221 -4.95 -2.13 -17.66
CA PHE A 221 -5.65 -3.40 -17.71
C PHE A 221 -5.03 -4.45 -16.78
N ALA A 222 -3.70 -4.47 -16.72
CA ALA A 222 -2.93 -5.42 -15.93
C ALA A 222 -2.56 -4.88 -14.54
N ASN A 223 -2.86 -3.61 -14.27
CA ASN A 223 -2.33 -2.84 -13.13
C ASN A 223 -0.80 -3.01 -12.99
N TRP A 224 -0.08 -2.93 -14.11
CA TRP A 224 1.36 -3.19 -14.17
C TRP A 224 2.10 -2.10 -14.97
N PRO A 225 3.07 -1.40 -14.36
CA PRO A 225 3.57 -0.14 -14.93
C PRO A 225 4.58 -0.32 -16.08
N THR A 226 5.23 -1.48 -16.19
CA THR A 226 6.42 -1.67 -17.05
C THR A 226 6.25 -2.76 -18.11
N PHE A 227 7.14 -2.77 -19.10
CA PHE A 227 7.28 -3.81 -20.12
C PHE A 227 8.73 -4.32 -20.12
N PRO A 228 8.98 -5.62 -20.40
CA PRO A 228 8.04 -6.60 -20.93
C PRO A 228 7.02 -7.11 -19.90
N GLN A 229 5.81 -7.46 -20.35
CA GLN A 229 4.79 -8.15 -19.56
C GLN A 229 4.57 -9.55 -20.13
N LEU A 230 4.75 -10.57 -19.30
CA LEU A 230 4.57 -11.98 -19.67
C LEU A 230 3.21 -12.48 -19.18
N TYR A 231 2.45 -13.11 -20.06
CA TYR A 231 1.15 -13.70 -19.76
C TYR A 231 1.12 -15.19 -20.06
N CYS A 232 0.36 -15.94 -19.26
CA CYS A 232 0.03 -17.34 -19.47
C CYS A 232 -1.48 -17.53 -19.39
N LYS A 233 -2.10 -18.04 -20.46
CA LYS A 233 -3.55 -18.32 -20.58
C LYS A 233 -4.46 -17.14 -20.19
N GLY A 234 -4.04 -15.91 -20.49
CA GLY A 234 -4.83 -14.72 -20.14
C GLY A 234 -4.32 -13.99 -18.89
N GLU A 235 -3.49 -14.62 -18.09
CA GLU A 235 -3.10 -14.14 -16.76
C GLU A 235 -1.69 -13.55 -16.78
N LEU A 236 -1.51 -12.38 -16.14
CA LEU A 236 -0.20 -11.76 -16.02
C LEU A 236 0.68 -12.57 -15.05
N LEU A 237 1.81 -13.06 -15.53
CA LEU A 237 2.86 -13.67 -14.70
C LEU A 237 3.81 -12.62 -14.13
N GLY A 238 4.01 -11.51 -14.85
CA GLY A 238 4.76 -10.35 -14.37
C GLY A 238 5.76 -9.80 -15.38
N GLY A 239 6.67 -8.98 -14.86
CA GLY A 239 7.73 -8.33 -15.63
C GLY A 239 8.99 -9.18 -15.83
N CYS A 240 10.05 -8.56 -16.36
CA CYS A 240 11.34 -9.22 -16.61
C CYS A 240 11.96 -9.85 -15.35
N ASP A 241 11.99 -9.11 -14.24
CA ASP A 241 12.67 -9.58 -13.02
C ASP A 241 11.96 -10.80 -12.41
N ILE A 242 10.63 -10.83 -12.49
CA ILE A 242 9.82 -11.97 -12.04
C ILE A 242 10.02 -13.15 -12.98
N ALA A 243 10.02 -12.94 -14.30
CA ALA A 243 10.27 -14.01 -15.27
C ALA A 243 11.66 -14.66 -15.06
N ILE A 244 12.69 -13.87 -14.75
CA ILE A 244 14.03 -14.37 -14.42
C ILE A 244 13.98 -15.20 -13.14
N ALA A 245 13.42 -14.67 -12.06
CA ALA A 245 13.34 -15.37 -10.78
C ALA A 245 12.57 -16.71 -10.90
N MET A 246 11.44 -16.71 -11.62
CA MET A 246 10.63 -17.92 -11.86
C MET A 246 11.36 -18.94 -12.75
N HIS A 247 12.21 -18.50 -13.68
CA HIS A 247 13.00 -19.43 -14.49
C HIS A 247 14.13 -20.05 -13.67
N GLU A 248 14.86 -19.24 -12.91
CA GLU A 248 16.01 -19.70 -12.11
C GLU A 248 15.62 -20.67 -11.00
N ASN A 249 14.43 -20.50 -10.41
CA ASN A 249 13.92 -21.40 -9.37
C ASN A 249 13.08 -22.57 -9.92
N GLY A 250 12.89 -22.67 -11.25
CA GLY A 250 12.11 -23.71 -11.92
C GLY A 250 10.57 -23.52 -11.89
N GLU A 251 10.06 -22.49 -11.22
CA GLU A 251 8.63 -22.20 -11.06
C GLU A 251 7.93 -21.89 -12.39
N LEU A 252 8.63 -21.26 -13.34
CA LEU A 252 8.08 -20.89 -14.65
C LEU A 252 7.67 -22.13 -15.44
N ARG A 253 8.49 -23.18 -15.37
CA ARG A 253 8.26 -24.45 -16.05
C ARG A 253 7.09 -25.22 -15.43
N GLU A 254 6.94 -25.16 -14.11
CA GLU A 254 5.78 -25.70 -13.42
C GLU A 254 4.51 -24.97 -13.82
N ILE A 255 4.53 -23.63 -13.86
CA ILE A 255 3.40 -22.82 -14.32
C ILE A 255 2.99 -23.23 -15.74
N PHE A 256 3.93 -23.44 -16.66
CA PHE A 256 3.61 -23.86 -18.02
C PHE A 256 2.96 -25.26 -18.05
N ARG A 257 3.52 -26.23 -17.33
CA ARG A 257 2.93 -27.58 -17.23
C ARG A 257 1.52 -27.56 -16.63
N ASP A 258 1.34 -26.80 -15.55
CA ASP A 258 0.04 -26.62 -14.88
C ASP A 258 -1.03 -26.03 -15.80
N HIS A 259 -0.63 -25.23 -16.78
CA HIS A 259 -1.52 -24.64 -17.79
C HIS A 259 -1.63 -25.47 -19.08
N GLY A 260 -1.13 -26.71 -19.06
CA GLY A 260 -1.15 -27.64 -20.19
C GLY A 260 -0.30 -27.17 -21.38
N ILE A 261 0.78 -26.44 -21.11
CA ILE A 261 1.70 -25.93 -22.13
C ILE A 261 2.85 -26.92 -22.26
N ASP A 262 3.05 -27.41 -23.48
CA ASP A 262 4.02 -28.45 -23.80
C ASP A 262 5.44 -27.89 -23.67
N VAL A 263 6.13 -28.30 -22.59
CA VAL A 263 7.54 -27.98 -22.35
C VAL A 263 8.33 -29.23 -22.74
N SER A 264 9.09 -29.16 -23.84
CA SER A 264 9.78 -30.35 -24.36
C SER A 264 10.97 -30.77 -23.47
N ASP A 265 10.74 -31.78 -22.64
CA ASP A 265 11.76 -32.40 -21.79
C ASP A 265 12.69 -33.26 -22.65
N SER A 266 13.95 -32.85 -22.77
CA SER A 266 15.03 -33.72 -23.27
C SER A 266 15.94 -34.06 -22.10
N ASN A 267 15.45 -34.91 -21.19
CA ASN A 267 16.19 -36.10 -20.72
C ASN A 267 15.39 -36.92 -19.69
N GLU A 268 15.50 -38.24 -19.91
CA GLU A 268 15.24 -39.38 -19.00
C GLU A 268 13.82 -39.97 -18.87
N GLY A 269 13.70 -41.22 -19.37
CA GLY A 269 13.04 -42.30 -18.63
C GLY A 269 11.69 -42.79 -19.15
N LYS A 270 11.71 -43.72 -20.11
CA LYS A 270 10.58 -44.64 -20.41
C LYS A 270 9.98 -45.21 -19.13
N LEU A 271 8.65 -45.26 -19.04
CA LEU A 271 7.87 -46.39 -18.50
C LEU A 271 6.38 -46.28 -18.91
N SER A 272 5.98 -47.22 -19.78
CA SER A 272 4.67 -47.87 -19.97
C SER A 272 3.33 -47.10 -19.84
N GLU A 273 2.59 -47.08 -20.96
CA GLU A 273 1.12 -47.02 -21.01
C GLU A 273 0.48 -48.20 -20.24
N PRO A 274 -0.79 -48.05 -19.80
CA PRO A 274 -1.83 -48.72 -20.58
C PRO A 274 -3.10 -47.88 -20.82
N ASP A 275 -3.52 -47.92 -22.09
CA ASP A 275 -4.84 -48.29 -22.58
C ASP A 275 -6.09 -47.46 -22.18
N GLY A 276 -6.52 -46.63 -23.13
CA GLY A 276 -7.81 -46.78 -23.81
C GLY A 276 -9.10 -46.83 -22.97
N GLY A 277 -9.76 -45.68 -22.81
CA GLY A 277 -11.14 -45.65 -22.30
C GLY A 277 -11.87 -44.32 -22.49
N LYS A 278 -12.42 -44.11 -23.71
CA LYS A 278 -13.59 -43.27 -24.09
C LYS A 278 -13.85 -42.04 -23.20
N GLY A 279 -13.53 -40.82 -23.64
CA GLY A 279 -14.32 -40.16 -24.70
C GLY A 279 -15.63 -39.61 -24.16
N GLY A 280 -15.56 -38.65 -23.23
CA GLY A 280 -16.69 -37.84 -22.80
C GLY A 280 -16.40 -36.37 -23.14
N ILE A 281 -17.21 -35.81 -24.04
CA ILE A 281 -17.16 -34.41 -24.44
C ILE A 281 -17.48 -33.57 -23.20
N VAL A 282 -16.50 -32.80 -22.70
CA VAL A 282 -16.75 -31.84 -21.62
C VAL A 282 -17.20 -30.54 -22.25
N GLU A 283 -18.50 -30.30 -22.16
CA GLU A 283 -19.15 -29.01 -22.42
C GLU A 283 -18.58 -27.92 -21.49
N PRO A 284 -18.45 -26.66 -21.94
CA PRO A 284 -17.84 -25.59 -21.18
C PRO A 284 -18.89 -24.87 -20.31
N SER A 285 -19.17 -25.33 -19.08
CA SER A 285 -20.05 -24.55 -18.19
C SER A 285 -20.03 -24.98 -16.72
N GLY A 286 -19.70 -24.04 -15.83
CA GLY A 286 -20.11 -24.04 -14.42
C GLY A 286 -19.44 -25.05 -13.47
N LEU A 287 -19.26 -24.65 -12.21
CA LEU A 287 -18.94 -25.58 -11.12
C LEU A 287 -20.15 -26.50 -10.88
N SER A 288 -19.91 -27.80 -10.66
CA SER A 288 -20.97 -28.68 -10.19
C SER A 288 -21.49 -28.20 -8.81
N ALA A 289 -22.76 -28.46 -8.51
CA ALA A 289 -23.33 -28.10 -7.21
C ALA A 289 -22.55 -28.77 -6.05
N ALA A 290 -22.19 -30.05 -6.22
CA ALA A 290 -21.40 -30.79 -5.24
C ALA A 290 -20.01 -30.18 -5.00
N LEU A 291 -19.32 -29.76 -6.06
CA LEU A 291 -18.02 -29.10 -5.93
C LEU A 291 -18.17 -27.71 -5.28
N SER A 292 -19.20 -26.95 -5.64
CA SER A 292 -19.47 -25.65 -5.02
C SER A 292 -19.71 -25.76 -3.51
N ASP A 293 -20.45 -26.78 -3.06
CA ASP A 293 -20.68 -27.05 -1.64
C ASP A 293 -19.40 -27.49 -0.94
N ARG A 294 -18.59 -28.34 -1.59
CA ARG A 294 -17.28 -28.76 -1.10
C ARG A 294 -16.35 -27.56 -0.89
N LEU A 295 -16.25 -26.68 -1.87
CA LEU A 295 -15.40 -25.48 -1.80
C LEU A 295 -15.87 -24.52 -0.71
N ARG A 296 -17.19 -24.29 -0.61
CA ARG A 296 -17.77 -23.49 0.48
C ARG A 296 -17.43 -24.08 1.86
N SER A 297 -17.53 -25.40 2.00
CA SER A 297 -17.16 -26.08 3.25
C SER A 297 -15.68 -25.92 3.57
N LEU A 298 -14.80 -26.00 2.56
CA LEU A 298 -13.35 -25.82 2.74
C LEU A 298 -12.99 -24.38 3.10
N THR A 299 -13.56 -23.37 2.43
CA THR A 299 -13.26 -21.97 2.74
C THR A 299 -13.76 -21.54 4.12
N ASN A 300 -14.74 -22.26 4.68
CA ASN A 300 -15.30 -22.03 6.01
C ASN A 300 -14.79 -23.03 7.06
N SER A 301 -13.83 -23.91 6.75
CA SER A 301 -13.34 -24.92 7.70
C SER A 301 -12.62 -24.28 8.89
N SER A 302 -12.02 -23.10 8.67
CA SER A 302 -11.34 -22.29 9.68
C SER A 302 -11.72 -20.81 9.54
N PRO A 303 -11.75 -20.03 10.65
CA PRO A 303 -11.95 -18.59 10.59
C PRO A 303 -10.90 -17.84 9.76
N VAL A 304 -9.68 -18.38 9.67
CA VAL A 304 -8.63 -17.92 8.76
C VAL A 304 -8.11 -19.14 8.01
N MET A 305 -8.36 -19.18 6.70
CA MET A 305 -8.09 -20.34 5.85
C MET A 305 -7.21 -19.92 4.66
N LEU A 306 -6.05 -20.54 4.53
CA LEU A 306 -5.07 -20.24 3.48
C LEU A 306 -4.96 -21.38 2.48
N PHE A 307 -5.40 -21.17 1.25
CA PHE A 307 -5.14 -22.08 0.14
C PHE A 307 -3.80 -21.73 -0.49
N MET A 308 -2.82 -22.63 -0.39
CA MET A 308 -1.43 -22.35 -0.75
C MET A 308 -0.77 -23.53 -1.44
N LYS A 309 0.38 -23.30 -2.08
CA LYS A 309 1.22 -24.36 -2.64
C LYS A 309 2.17 -24.88 -1.57
N GLY A 310 2.02 -26.14 -1.17
CA GLY A 310 2.75 -26.75 -0.05
C GLY A 310 2.08 -26.50 1.30
N ARG A 311 2.85 -26.64 2.38
CA ARG A 311 2.38 -26.48 3.77
C ARG A 311 2.98 -25.23 4.43
N PRO A 312 2.42 -24.72 5.53
CA PRO A 312 2.96 -23.52 6.19
C PRO A 312 4.39 -23.68 6.72
N ASP A 313 4.76 -24.88 7.14
CA ASP A 313 6.13 -25.27 7.53
C ASP A 313 7.03 -25.51 6.31
N GLU A 314 6.47 -26.05 5.23
CA GLU A 314 7.18 -26.33 3.97
C GLU A 314 6.50 -25.69 2.75
N PRO A 315 6.53 -24.34 2.62
CA PRO A 315 5.91 -23.66 1.50
C PRO A 315 6.71 -23.91 0.22
N ARG A 316 6.02 -24.36 -0.83
CA ARG A 316 6.59 -24.72 -2.15
C ARG A 316 6.61 -23.58 -3.16
N CYS A 317 6.16 -22.38 -2.76
CA CYS A 317 6.11 -21.19 -3.61
C CYS A 317 6.42 -19.94 -2.79
N GLY A 318 7.15 -18.98 -3.36
CA GLY A 318 7.53 -17.74 -2.70
C GLY A 318 6.33 -16.86 -2.31
N PHE A 319 5.29 -16.82 -3.14
CA PHE A 319 4.06 -16.10 -2.84
C PHE A 319 3.29 -16.73 -1.67
N SER A 320 3.24 -18.06 -1.63
CA SER A 320 2.65 -18.82 -0.52
C SER A 320 3.41 -18.57 0.79
N ARG A 321 4.75 -18.52 0.72
CA ARG A 321 5.59 -18.19 1.87
C ARG A 321 5.32 -16.79 2.42
N LYS A 322 5.18 -15.78 1.54
CA LYS A 322 4.88 -14.39 1.96
C LYS A 322 3.63 -14.32 2.84
N VAL A 323 2.53 -14.95 2.43
CA VAL A 323 1.27 -14.90 3.22
C VAL A 323 1.43 -15.61 4.56
N VAL A 324 2.11 -16.76 4.58
CA VAL A 324 2.42 -17.48 5.83
C VAL A 324 3.24 -16.61 6.79
N ASP A 325 4.26 -15.92 6.30
CA ASP A 325 5.13 -15.07 7.12
C ASP A 325 4.35 -13.89 7.71
N ILE A 326 3.47 -13.25 6.93
CA ILE A 326 2.59 -12.18 7.40
C ILE A 326 1.68 -12.67 8.53
N LEU A 327 0.97 -13.78 8.33
CA LEU A 327 0.06 -14.32 9.34
C LEU A 327 0.80 -14.72 10.63
N ARG A 328 2.01 -15.25 10.52
CA ARG A 328 2.87 -15.57 11.68
C ARG A 328 3.35 -14.31 12.39
N GLN A 329 3.77 -13.29 11.65
CA GLN A 329 4.22 -12.01 12.20
C GLN A 329 3.11 -11.32 12.98
N GLU A 330 1.90 -11.27 12.42
CA GLU A 330 0.71 -10.75 13.08
C GLU A 330 0.16 -11.71 14.16
N LYS A 331 0.82 -12.85 14.41
CA LYS A 331 0.41 -13.89 15.39
C LYS A 331 -1.03 -14.35 15.19
N VAL A 332 -1.50 -14.39 13.95
CA VAL A 332 -2.82 -14.89 13.55
C VAL A 332 -2.77 -16.40 13.52
N LYS A 333 -3.70 -17.07 14.20
CA LYS A 333 -3.89 -18.51 14.02
C LYS A 333 -4.65 -18.77 12.73
N PHE A 334 -4.14 -19.68 11.90
CA PHE A 334 -4.76 -20.04 10.63
C PHE A 334 -4.61 -21.53 10.33
N GLU A 335 -5.51 -22.05 9.49
CA GLU A 335 -5.37 -23.35 8.84
C GLU A 335 -5.01 -23.16 7.37
N SER A 336 -4.51 -24.21 6.73
CA SER A 336 -4.11 -24.16 5.32
C SER A 336 -4.52 -25.42 4.57
N PHE A 337 -4.77 -25.26 3.27
CA PHE A 337 -4.97 -26.36 2.33
C PHE A 337 -3.90 -26.32 1.24
N ASP A 338 -3.21 -27.45 1.03
CA ASP A 338 -2.22 -27.59 -0.04
C ASP A 338 -2.93 -27.90 -1.37
N ILE A 339 -3.02 -26.89 -2.24
CA ILE A 339 -3.74 -26.99 -3.52
C ILE A 339 -3.06 -27.93 -4.51
N LEU A 340 -1.81 -28.34 -4.25
CA LEU A 340 -1.10 -29.29 -5.12
C LEU A 340 -1.57 -30.73 -4.89
N THR A 341 -2.30 -30.99 -3.80
CA THR A 341 -2.76 -32.33 -3.44
C THR A 341 -4.13 -32.69 -4.03
N ASP A 342 -4.88 -31.72 -4.54
CA ASP A 342 -6.23 -31.90 -5.06
C ASP A 342 -6.50 -30.95 -6.23
N ASP A 343 -6.43 -31.47 -7.46
CA ASP A 343 -6.61 -30.66 -8.67
C ASP A 343 -8.08 -30.21 -8.87
N GLU A 344 -9.06 -30.97 -8.38
CA GLU A 344 -10.47 -30.58 -8.46
C GLU A 344 -10.74 -29.34 -7.59
N VAL A 345 -10.20 -29.32 -6.36
CA VAL A 345 -10.24 -28.13 -5.49
C VAL A 345 -9.41 -27.00 -6.10
N ARG A 346 -8.23 -27.30 -6.66
CA ARG A 346 -7.34 -26.32 -7.26
C ARG A 346 -7.99 -25.56 -8.41
N GLN A 347 -8.59 -26.27 -9.37
CA GLN A 347 -9.26 -25.64 -10.51
C GLN A 347 -10.61 -25.05 -10.07
N GLY A 348 -11.34 -25.76 -9.22
CA GLY A 348 -12.65 -25.36 -8.75
C GLY A 348 -12.63 -24.05 -7.96
N LEU A 349 -11.67 -23.88 -7.04
CA LEU A 349 -11.61 -22.69 -6.20
C LEU A 349 -11.30 -21.43 -7.01
N LYS A 350 -10.50 -21.51 -8.09
CA LYS A 350 -10.27 -20.37 -8.99
C LYS A 350 -11.56 -19.83 -9.60
N VAL A 351 -12.44 -20.74 -10.02
CA VAL A 351 -13.75 -20.40 -10.58
C VAL A 351 -14.69 -19.91 -9.49
N TYR A 352 -14.70 -20.57 -8.33
CA TYR A 352 -15.58 -20.25 -7.19
C TYR A 352 -15.33 -18.85 -6.64
N SER A 353 -14.06 -18.47 -6.56
CA SER A 353 -13.62 -17.20 -5.99
C SER A 353 -13.45 -16.10 -7.02
N ASN A 354 -13.60 -16.42 -8.31
CA ASN A 354 -13.23 -15.56 -9.43
C ASN A 354 -11.79 -15.00 -9.29
N TRP A 355 -10.85 -15.87 -8.89
CA TRP A 355 -9.46 -15.52 -8.62
C TRP A 355 -8.50 -16.53 -9.25
N SER A 356 -7.61 -16.06 -10.11
CA SER A 356 -6.80 -16.90 -10.99
C SER A 356 -5.65 -17.65 -10.31
N SER A 357 -5.10 -17.11 -9.22
CA SER A 357 -3.81 -17.52 -8.68
C SER A 357 -3.86 -18.03 -7.24
N TYR A 358 -2.74 -18.59 -6.79
CA TYR A 358 -2.50 -18.99 -5.40
C TYR A 358 -1.22 -18.33 -4.90
N PRO A 359 -1.15 -17.95 -3.60
CA PRO A 359 -2.08 -18.30 -2.53
C PRO A 359 -3.40 -17.51 -2.56
N GLN A 360 -4.44 -18.05 -1.92
CA GLN A 360 -5.69 -17.34 -1.63
C GLN A 360 -5.97 -17.38 -0.13
N LEU A 361 -6.07 -16.21 0.50
CA LEU A 361 -6.43 -16.08 1.92
C LEU A 361 -7.93 -15.83 2.05
N TYR A 362 -8.58 -16.60 2.91
CA TYR A 362 -9.97 -16.41 3.31
C TYR A 362 -10.08 -16.10 4.79
N ILE A 363 -10.93 -15.15 5.14
CA ILE A 363 -11.30 -14.85 6.54
C ILE A 363 -12.82 -14.97 6.65
N ARG A 364 -13.30 -15.84 7.54
CA ARG A 364 -14.73 -16.15 7.70
C ARG A 364 -15.42 -16.53 6.38
N GLY A 365 -14.72 -17.28 5.52
CA GLY A 365 -15.23 -17.71 4.21
C GLY A 365 -15.23 -16.65 3.11
N GLU A 366 -14.84 -15.40 3.41
CA GLU A 366 -14.69 -14.32 2.43
C GLU A 366 -13.26 -14.27 1.88
N LEU A 367 -13.11 -14.16 0.56
CA LEU A 367 -11.80 -14.02 -0.09
C LEU A 367 -11.22 -12.65 0.24
N ILE A 368 -10.01 -12.64 0.81
CA ILE A 368 -9.22 -11.43 1.05
C ILE A 368 -8.32 -11.12 -0.14
N GLY A 369 -7.69 -12.16 -0.71
CA GLY A 369 -6.88 -12.04 -1.91
C GLY A 369 -5.61 -12.88 -1.87
N GLY A 370 -4.73 -12.60 -2.82
CA GLY A 370 -3.40 -13.21 -2.93
C GLY A 370 -2.32 -12.50 -2.12
N SER A 371 -1.07 -12.89 -2.35
CA SER A 371 0.07 -12.39 -1.55
C SER A 371 0.27 -10.89 -1.59
N ASP A 372 -0.01 -10.24 -2.72
CA ASP A 372 0.28 -8.82 -2.89
C ASP A 372 -0.74 -7.96 -2.14
N ILE A 373 -2.03 -8.31 -2.21
CA ILE A 373 -3.10 -7.66 -1.44
C ILE A 373 -2.84 -7.83 0.07
N VAL A 374 -2.56 -9.06 0.51
CA VAL A 374 -2.34 -9.32 1.94
C VAL A 374 -1.12 -8.55 2.46
N LEU A 375 -0.06 -8.41 1.66
CA LEU A 375 1.10 -7.60 2.00
C LEU A 375 0.77 -6.11 2.07
N GLU A 376 -0.04 -5.60 1.15
CA GLU A 376 -0.48 -4.20 1.17
C GLU A 376 -1.35 -3.91 2.40
N MET A 377 -2.32 -4.77 2.69
CA MET A 377 -3.19 -4.65 3.86
C MET A 377 -2.42 -4.74 5.18
N GLN A 378 -1.36 -5.55 5.25
CA GLN A 378 -0.48 -5.59 6.43
C GLN A 378 0.24 -4.23 6.59
N LYS A 379 0.84 -3.70 5.52
CA LYS A 379 1.59 -2.44 5.56
C LYS A 379 0.72 -1.24 5.90
N SER A 380 -0.53 -1.22 5.42
CA SER A 380 -1.50 -0.16 5.72
C SER A 380 -2.15 -0.31 7.11
N GLY A 381 -1.99 -1.46 7.76
CA GLY A 381 -2.69 -1.82 9.01
C GLY A 381 -4.16 -2.21 8.81
N GLU A 382 -4.64 -2.27 7.57
CA GLU A 382 -6.01 -2.68 7.24
C GLU A 382 -6.29 -4.15 7.59
N LEU A 383 -5.28 -5.02 7.46
CA LEU A 383 -5.40 -6.44 7.82
C LEU A 383 -5.79 -6.61 9.29
N ASN A 384 -5.15 -5.87 10.19
CA ASN A 384 -5.41 -5.94 11.63
C ASN A 384 -6.78 -5.36 11.99
N LYS A 385 -7.21 -4.28 11.32
CA LYS A 385 -8.58 -3.76 11.47
C LYS A 385 -9.61 -4.80 11.06
N LEU A 386 -9.43 -5.42 9.90
CA LEU A 386 -10.33 -6.47 9.39
C LEU A 386 -10.39 -7.67 10.35
N LEU A 387 -9.23 -8.13 10.85
CA LEU A 387 -9.16 -9.23 11.81
C LEU A 387 -9.92 -8.89 13.11
N ALA A 388 -9.78 -7.66 13.62
CA ALA A 388 -10.50 -7.17 14.79
C ALA A 388 -12.01 -7.12 14.56
N GLU A 389 -12.44 -6.55 13.42
CA GLU A 389 -13.86 -6.46 13.04
C GLU A 389 -14.51 -7.85 12.92
N LYS A 390 -13.77 -8.84 12.39
CA LYS A 390 -14.24 -10.23 12.25
C LYS A 390 -14.05 -11.08 13.53
N GLY A 391 -13.61 -10.46 14.62
CA GLY A 391 -13.39 -11.11 15.92
C GLY A 391 -12.35 -12.22 15.89
N ILE A 392 -11.34 -12.09 15.02
CA ILE A 392 -10.22 -13.03 14.93
C ILE A 392 -9.13 -12.56 15.90
N PRO A 393 -8.67 -13.41 16.84
CA PRO A 393 -7.55 -13.05 17.70
C PRO A 393 -6.25 -13.03 16.89
N PHE A 394 -5.54 -11.90 16.96
CA PHE A 394 -4.20 -11.69 16.42
C PHE A 394 -3.31 -11.07 17.50
N GLY A 395 -2.03 -10.87 17.21
CA GLY A 395 -1.05 -10.33 18.15
C GLY A 395 -1.57 -9.07 18.82
N GLU A 396 -1.52 -9.04 20.16
CA GLU A 396 -1.95 -7.89 20.94
C GLU A 396 -1.19 -6.64 20.47
N SER A 397 -1.93 -5.60 20.08
CA SER A 397 -1.33 -4.31 19.76
C SER A 397 -0.73 -3.70 21.03
N LEU A 398 0.33 -2.88 20.90
CA LEU A 398 0.88 -2.17 22.05
C LEU A 398 -0.22 -1.35 22.76
N GLU A 399 -1.13 -0.74 22.01
CA GLU A 399 -2.24 0.03 22.57
C GLU A 399 -3.16 -0.82 23.45
N ASP A 400 -3.53 -2.03 23.01
CA ASP A 400 -4.35 -2.95 23.80
C ASP A 400 -3.62 -3.41 25.07
N ARG A 401 -2.31 -3.65 24.94
CA ARG A 401 -1.45 -3.98 26.08
C ARG A 401 -1.41 -2.87 27.10
N LEU A 402 -1.27 -1.63 26.66
CA LEU A 402 -1.27 -0.45 27.53
C LEU A 402 -2.63 -0.27 28.19
N LYS A 403 -3.74 -0.37 27.43
CA LYS A 403 -5.11 -0.31 27.98
C LYS A 403 -5.32 -1.34 29.07
N ARG A 404 -4.86 -2.59 28.88
CA ARG A 404 -4.96 -3.62 29.90
C ARG A 404 -4.11 -3.30 31.13
N LEU A 405 -2.88 -2.82 30.93
CA LEU A 405 -1.98 -2.48 32.03
C LEU A 405 -2.53 -1.33 32.88
N VAL A 406 -3.03 -0.24 32.27
CA VAL A 406 -3.59 0.90 33.02
C VAL A 406 -4.87 0.54 33.76
N ASN A 407 -5.58 -0.50 33.31
CA ASN A 407 -6.79 -1.03 33.96
C ASN A 407 -6.54 -2.25 34.85
N SER A 408 -5.28 -2.66 35.06
CA SER A 408 -4.96 -3.87 35.85
C SER A 408 -5.24 -3.71 37.35
N SER A 409 -5.38 -2.47 37.81
CA SER A 409 -5.79 -2.09 39.16
C SER A 409 -6.62 -0.80 39.09
N ALA A 410 -7.55 -0.59 40.03
CA ALA A 410 -8.35 0.63 40.08
C ALA A 410 -7.46 1.87 40.25
N VAL A 411 -6.47 1.81 41.14
CA VAL A 411 -5.37 2.77 41.23
C VAL A 411 -4.12 2.07 40.70
N MET A 412 -3.52 2.59 39.62
CA MET A 412 -2.39 1.96 38.95
C MET A 412 -1.23 2.95 38.77
N LEU A 413 -0.07 2.62 39.33
CA LEU A 413 1.12 3.47 39.32
C LEU A 413 2.21 2.91 38.39
N PHE A 414 2.53 3.65 37.33
CA PHE A 414 3.70 3.38 36.49
C PHE A 414 4.90 4.16 37.03
N MET A 415 5.91 3.46 37.52
CA MET A 415 7.03 4.05 38.26
C MET A 415 8.38 3.45 37.88
N LYS A 416 9.48 4.10 38.29
CA LYS A 416 10.83 3.56 38.15
C LYS A 416 11.17 2.74 39.40
N GLY A 417 11.30 1.43 39.26
CA GLY A 417 11.44 0.49 40.38
C GLY A 417 10.09 -0.02 40.88
N THR A 418 10.06 -0.55 42.12
CA THR A 418 8.84 -1.08 42.76
C THR A 418 8.45 -0.25 43.99
N PRO A 419 7.23 -0.38 44.54
CA PRO A 419 6.81 0.36 45.73
C PRO A 419 7.68 0.12 46.97
N ASP A 420 8.35 -1.03 47.06
CA ASP A 420 9.27 -1.35 48.16
C ASP A 420 10.73 -0.97 47.85
N ALA A 421 11.07 -0.83 46.56
CA ALA A 421 12.40 -0.46 46.10
C ALA A 421 12.33 0.57 44.95
N PRO A 422 11.88 1.82 45.21
CA PRO A 422 11.80 2.85 44.20
C PRO A 422 13.21 3.27 43.75
N ARG A 423 13.41 3.39 42.43
CA ARG A 423 14.70 3.74 41.80
C ARG A 423 14.77 5.21 41.38
N CYS A 424 13.80 6.02 41.78
CA CYS A 424 13.72 7.44 41.46
C CYS A 424 13.03 8.21 42.60
N GLY A 425 13.56 9.39 42.96
CA GLY A 425 13.00 10.21 44.04
C GLY A 425 11.54 10.64 43.79
N PHE A 426 11.17 10.94 42.55
CA PHE A 426 9.77 11.27 42.20
C PHE A 426 8.84 10.07 42.38
N SER A 427 9.28 8.87 41.98
CA SER A 427 8.53 7.64 42.20
C SER A 427 8.37 7.33 43.69
N SER A 428 9.41 7.55 44.50
CA SER A 428 9.36 7.38 45.96
C SER A 428 8.35 8.33 46.61
N LYS A 429 8.32 9.61 46.20
CA LYS A 429 7.37 10.60 46.71
C LYS A 429 5.90 10.20 46.45
N VAL A 430 5.59 9.74 45.24
CA VAL A 430 4.23 9.29 44.90
C VAL A 430 3.82 8.05 45.70
N VAL A 431 4.73 7.08 45.85
CA VAL A 431 4.47 5.89 46.67
C VAL A 431 4.18 6.26 48.13
N ASN A 432 4.94 7.20 48.71
CA ASN A 432 4.72 7.63 50.09
C ASN A 432 3.36 8.33 50.25
N ALA A 433 3.00 9.25 49.35
CA ALA A 433 1.71 9.92 49.38
C ALA A 433 0.53 8.92 49.34
N LEU A 434 0.59 7.92 48.45
CA LEU A 434 -0.44 6.88 48.37
C LEU A 434 -0.50 6.01 49.65
N LYS A 435 0.65 5.67 50.23
CA LYS A 435 0.74 4.90 51.48
C LYS A 435 0.21 5.69 52.68
N GLU A 436 0.49 6.99 52.77
CA GLU A 436 0.02 7.87 53.84
C GLU A 436 -1.51 8.05 53.82
N GLU A 437 -2.12 8.10 52.64
CA GLU A 437 -3.58 8.12 52.47
C GLU A 437 -4.27 6.77 52.77
N GLY A 438 -3.47 5.70 52.89
CA GLY A 438 -3.94 4.33 53.12
C GLY A 438 -4.62 3.71 51.89
N LEU A 439 -4.16 4.07 50.68
CA LEU A 439 -4.73 3.59 49.42
C LEU A 439 -4.03 2.30 48.96
N GLU A 440 -4.81 1.31 48.54
CA GLU A 440 -4.27 0.15 47.83
C GLU A 440 -4.09 0.50 46.35
N PHE A 441 -2.93 0.15 45.79
CA PHE A 441 -2.62 0.43 44.39
C PHE A 441 -1.77 -0.68 43.76
N GLY A 442 -1.99 -0.91 42.47
CA GLY A 442 -1.11 -1.71 41.63
C GLY A 442 0.08 -0.88 41.15
N SER A 443 1.18 -1.54 40.80
CA SER A 443 2.36 -0.86 40.27
C SER A 443 3.01 -1.61 39.12
N PHE A 444 3.62 -0.87 38.18
CA PHE A 444 4.42 -1.42 37.10
C PHE A 444 5.77 -0.71 37.00
N ASP A 445 6.86 -1.47 36.96
CA ASP A 445 8.21 -0.92 36.79
C ASP A 445 8.49 -0.65 35.31
N ILE A 446 8.49 0.62 34.91
CA ILE A 446 8.73 1.00 33.51
C ILE A 446 10.17 0.77 33.06
N LEU A 447 11.09 0.42 33.97
CA LEU A 447 12.47 0.11 33.61
C LEU A 447 12.65 -1.32 33.09
N THR A 448 11.67 -2.21 33.34
CA THR A 448 11.75 -3.61 32.87
C THR A 448 11.23 -3.80 31.46
N ASP A 449 10.51 -2.81 30.90
CA ASP A 449 9.90 -2.89 29.58
C ASP A 449 9.95 -1.53 28.86
N GLU A 450 10.90 -1.40 27.93
CA GLU A 450 11.13 -0.17 27.18
C GLU A 450 10.00 0.12 26.17
N GLU A 451 9.32 -0.91 25.66
CA GLU A 451 8.19 -0.76 24.75
C GLU A 451 6.98 -0.13 25.46
N VAL A 452 6.62 -0.66 26.63
CA VAL A 452 5.58 -0.09 27.51
C VAL A 452 5.96 1.33 27.94
N ARG A 453 7.23 1.56 28.28
CA ARG A 453 7.72 2.87 28.71
C ARG A 453 7.58 3.95 27.65
N GLN A 454 7.97 3.66 26.41
CA GLN A 454 7.82 4.64 25.32
C GLN A 454 6.35 4.75 24.91
N GLY A 455 5.65 3.61 24.82
CA GLY A 455 4.23 3.56 24.48
C GLY A 455 3.36 4.38 25.43
N LEU A 456 3.56 4.27 26.74
CA LEU A 456 2.78 5.03 27.74
C LEU A 456 2.91 6.54 27.57
N LYS A 457 4.08 7.06 27.20
CA LYS A 457 4.24 8.52 27.00
C LYS A 457 3.36 9.03 25.87
N THR A 458 3.27 8.26 24.80
CA THR A 458 2.42 8.58 23.65
C THR A 458 0.95 8.34 23.96
N PHE A 459 0.62 7.19 24.57
CA PHE A 459 -0.74 6.79 24.95
C PHE A 459 -1.43 7.80 25.85
N SER A 460 -0.69 8.34 26.82
CA SER A 460 -1.20 9.28 27.82
C SER A 460 -0.99 10.75 27.47
N ASN A 461 -0.27 11.02 26.37
CA ASN A 461 0.25 12.33 26.03
C ASN A 461 1.03 12.99 27.21
N TRP A 462 1.76 12.17 27.99
CA TRP A 462 2.50 12.61 29.17
C TRP A 462 3.98 12.22 29.13
N PRO A 463 4.93 13.17 29.18
CA PRO A 463 6.33 12.90 28.82
C PRO A 463 7.15 12.17 29.91
N THR A 464 6.72 12.22 31.17
CA THR A 464 7.54 11.82 32.33
C THR A 464 6.90 10.69 33.15
N PHE A 465 7.71 10.11 34.04
CA PHE A 465 7.27 9.12 35.05
C PHE A 465 7.76 9.58 36.43
N PRO A 466 7.03 9.30 37.52
CA PRO A 466 5.87 8.38 37.60
C PRO A 466 4.59 8.92 36.94
N GLN A 467 3.70 8.02 36.51
CA GLN A 467 2.34 8.32 36.05
C GLN A 467 1.34 7.54 36.89
N LEU A 468 0.36 8.23 37.48
CA LEU A 468 -0.71 7.62 38.26
C LEU A 468 -2.01 7.59 37.46
N TYR A 469 -2.65 6.43 37.42
CA TYR A 469 -3.94 6.22 36.76
C TYR A 469 -5.01 5.82 37.78
N TYR A 470 -6.24 6.24 37.51
CA TYR A 470 -7.43 5.81 38.23
C TYR A 470 -8.49 5.34 37.25
N LYS A 471 -8.98 4.10 37.41
CA LYS A 471 -9.96 3.46 36.50
C LYS A 471 -9.58 3.61 35.01
N GLY A 472 -8.29 3.52 34.71
CA GLY A 472 -7.74 3.64 33.36
C GLY A 472 -7.51 5.07 32.85
N GLU A 473 -7.92 6.10 33.60
CA GLU A 473 -7.70 7.52 33.26
C GLU A 473 -6.44 8.06 33.94
N LEU A 474 -5.69 8.92 33.26
CA LEU A 474 -4.49 9.54 33.81
C LEU A 474 -4.87 10.62 34.82
N ILE A 475 -4.41 10.47 36.07
CA ILE A 475 -4.53 11.50 37.10
C ILE A 475 -3.39 12.51 36.98
N GLY A 476 -2.16 12.03 36.76
CA GLY A 476 -1.02 12.91 36.50
C GLY A 476 0.33 12.36 36.92
N GLY A 477 1.32 13.26 36.89
CA GLY A 477 2.69 13.02 37.32
C GLY A 477 2.91 13.23 38.82
N CYS A 478 4.18 13.20 39.25
CA CYS A 478 4.56 13.36 40.66
C CYS A 478 4.12 14.70 41.27
N ASP A 479 4.20 15.77 40.50
CA ASP A 479 3.79 17.12 40.87
C ASP A 479 2.29 17.20 41.19
N ILE A 480 1.45 16.74 40.26
CA ILE A 480 -0.02 16.75 40.45
C ILE A 480 -0.42 15.86 41.63
N VAL A 481 0.16 14.67 41.75
CA VAL A 481 -0.18 13.77 42.85
C VAL A 481 0.19 14.36 44.21
N LEU A 482 1.34 15.04 44.31
CA LEU A 482 1.74 15.70 45.55
C LEU A 482 0.89 16.93 45.85
N GLU A 483 0.45 17.67 44.84
CA GLU A 483 -0.49 18.78 45.00
C GLU A 483 -1.82 18.29 45.57
N LEU A 484 -2.41 17.26 44.97
CA LEU A 484 -3.64 16.63 45.46
C LEU A 484 -3.49 16.11 46.89
N HIS A 485 -2.34 15.52 47.23
CA HIS A 485 -2.09 15.04 48.60
C HIS A 485 -1.98 16.19 49.60
N ASN A 486 -1.22 17.24 49.28
CA ASN A 486 -1.06 18.39 50.16
C ASN A 486 -2.36 19.15 50.40
N ASN A 487 -3.27 19.13 49.41
CA ASN A 487 -4.59 19.74 49.51
C ASN A 487 -5.63 18.81 50.19
N GLY A 488 -5.27 17.56 50.50
CA GLY A 488 -6.18 16.57 51.08
C GLY A 488 -7.23 16.03 50.10
N GLU A 489 -7.03 16.21 48.80
CA GLU A 489 -7.96 15.84 47.73
C GLU A 489 -7.64 14.47 47.13
N LEU A 490 -6.40 13.99 47.25
CA LEU A 490 -5.91 12.77 46.60
C LEU A 490 -6.79 11.54 46.86
N LYS A 491 -7.15 11.32 48.13
CA LYS A 491 -8.00 10.19 48.50
C LYS A 491 -9.39 10.29 47.89
N GLY A 492 -9.97 11.50 47.85
CA GLY A 492 -11.25 11.75 47.18
C GLY A 492 -11.17 11.41 45.70
N THR A 493 -10.19 11.98 44.98
CA THR A 493 -9.97 11.73 43.55
C THR A 493 -9.82 10.23 43.21
N LEU A 494 -9.21 9.44 44.10
CA LEU A 494 -8.97 8.00 43.88
C LEU A 494 -10.04 7.07 44.48
N SER A 495 -11.15 7.61 44.98
CA SER A 495 -12.25 6.82 45.58
C SER A 495 -13.64 7.10 45.01
N GLU A 496 -13.78 8.04 44.08
CA GLU A 496 -15.00 8.29 43.28
C GLU A 496 -15.31 7.15 42.30
#